data_AF-A0A9R0RJX9-F1
#
_entry.id   AF-A0A9R0RJX9-F1
#
_cell.length_a   1.000
_cell.length_b   1.000
_cell.length_c   1.000
_cell.angle_alpha   90.00
_cell.angle_beta   90.00
_cell.angle_gamma   90.00
#
_symmetry.space_group_name_H-M   'P 1'
#
loop_
_entity.id
_entity.type
_entity.pdbx_description
1 polymer ?
#
loop_
_entity_poly.entity_id
_entity_poly.type
_entity_poly.pdbx_seq_one_letter_code
_entity_poly.pdbx_strand_id
1 'polypeptide(L)'
;MRMQKQADVSTGLLTLGVLCQSLPLLLRYAVSSGEHAVATDTTVLELSRACSFIMLLAYVAYLFFQLKTHRQLFEPQEIEGGDDDEEEAVLGFGSALFWLILMTIIIAVLSEYVVGTIEPTSQSWGLSVSFISIILLPIVGNAAEHAGAVIFALKNKLDITLGVALGSATQISMFVVPLSVLVAWIMGIQMDLDFKLLETGSLFISVLVTAFTLQDGTSHYLKGVLLLLCYIVIGACFFVTRQPAHHANGNGTLLDVPTGPMIVQVA
;
A
#
# COMPACT_ATOMS: atom_id res chain seq x y z
N MET A 1 -14.11 -10.94 21.73
CA MET A 1 -15.14 -9.91 21.47
C MET A 1 -14.55 -8.53 21.13
N ARG A 2 -13.49 -8.04 21.81
CA ARG A 2 -12.82 -6.77 21.44
C ARG A 2 -11.94 -6.88 20.19
N MET A 3 -11.08 -7.90 20.11
CA MET A 3 -10.36 -8.34 18.90
C MET A 3 -11.19 -8.25 17.61
N GLN A 4 -12.37 -8.87 17.63
CA GLN A 4 -13.28 -8.97 16.49
C GLN A 4 -13.82 -7.59 16.10
N LYS A 5 -14.29 -6.79 17.07
CA LYS A 5 -14.80 -5.43 16.79
C LYS A 5 -13.73 -4.50 16.22
N GLN A 6 -12.49 -4.59 16.69
CA GLN A 6 -11.37 -3.78 16.17
C GLN A 6 -10.97 -4.23 14.76
N ALA A 7 -10.92 -5.54 14.53
CA ALA A 7 -10.67 -6.11 13.22
C ALA A 7 -11.78 -5.73 12.23
N ASP A 8 -13.05 -5.83 12.61
CA ASP A 8 -14.22 -5.54 11.77
C ASP A 8 -14.24 -4.08 11.27
N VAL A 9 -13.94 -3.12 12.14
CA VAL A 9 -13.87 -1.70 11.75
C VAL A 9 -12.74 -1.47 10.73
N SER A 10 -11.56 -2.06 10.99
CA SER A 10 -10.38 -1.88 10.14
C SER A 10 -10.54 -2.60 8.80
N THR A 11 -11.09 -3.82 8.78
CA THR A 11 -11.38 -4.56 7.54
C THR A 11 -12.50 -3.91 6.73
N GLY A 12 -13.49 -3.30 7.38
CA GLY A 12 -14.51 -2.48 6.71
C GLY A 12 -13.91 -1.27 5.98
N LEU A 13 -13.00 -0.55 6.63
CA LEU A 13 -12.27 0.57 6.02
C LEU A 13 -11.36 0.12 4.88
N LEU A 14 -10.63 -0.99 5.06
CA LEU A 14 -9.80 -1.57 4.00
C LEU A 14 -10.65 -1.99 2.79
N THR A 15 -11.84 -2.55 3.02
CA THR A 15 -12.77 -2.91 1.94
C THR A 15 -13.23 -1.68 1.17
N LEU A 16 -13.54 -0.57 1.88
CA LEU A 16 -13.85 0.71 1.24
C LEU A 16 -12.66 1.26 0.45
N GLY A 17 -11.45 1.19 1.01
CA GLY A 17 -10.22 1.64 0.36
C GLY A 17 -9.96 0.91 -0.94
N VAL A 18 -10.04 -0.43 -0.91
CA VAL A 18 -9.89 -1.26 -2.12
C VAL A 18 -11.00 -1.00 -3.14
N LEU A 19 -12.24 -0.76 -2.72
CA LEU A 19 -13.31 -0.35 -3.64
C LEU A 19 -12.93 0.96 -4.34
N CYS A 20 -12.51 1.97 -3.59
CA CYS A 20 -12.08 3.26 -4.14
C CYS A 20 -10.86 3.15 -5.06
N GLN A 21 -9.93 2.24 -4.79
CA GLN A 21 -8.73 2.01 -5.62
C GLN A 21 -9.02 1.15 -6.86
N SER A 22 -10.00 0.25 -6.80
CA SER A 22 -10.36 -0.61 -7.94
C SER A 22 -11.28 0.07 -8.95
N LEU A 23 -12.10 1.04 -8.53
CA LEU A 23 -13.04 1.72 -9.42
C LEU A 23 -12.38 2.48 -10.58
N PRO A 24 -11.29 3.24 -10.41
CA PRO A 24 -10.58 3.88 -11.53
C PRO A 24 -10.07 2.88 -12.58
N LEU A 25 -9.52 1.73 -12.15
CA LEU A 25 -9.13 0.64 -13.04
C LEU A 25 -10.35 0.06 -13.79
N LEU A 26 -11.45 -0.23 -13.08
CA LEU A 26 -12.66 -0.77 -13.70
C LEU A 26 -13.26 0.22 -14.71
N LEU A 27 -13.25 1.51 -14.40
CA LEU A 27 -13.69 2.55 -15.32
C LEU A 27 -12.84 2.58 -16.58
N ARG A 28 -11.51 2.49 -16.45
CA ARG A 28 -10.60 2.41 -17.60
C ARG A 28 -10.96 1.26 -18.54
N TYR A 29 -11.21 0.07 -18.02
CA TYR A 29 -11.63 -1.08 -18.82
C TYR A 29 -13.03 -0.93 -19.43
N ALA A 30 -13.98 -0.39 -18.67
CA ALA A 30 -15.34 -0.16 -19.13
C ALA A 30 -15.38 0.85 -20.30
N VAL A 31 -14.60 1.93 -20.19
CA VAL A 31 -14.55 3.00 -21.20
C VAL A 31 -13.67 2.64 -22.39
N SER A 32 -12.57 1.89 -22.19
CA SER A 32 -11.71 1.41 -23.30
C SER A 32 -12.44 0.46 -24.26
N SER A 33 -13.58 -0.07 -23.86
CA SER A 33 -14.45 -0.94 -24.67
C SER A 33 -15.37 -0.16 -25.62
N GLY A 34 -15.36 1.18 -25.59
CA GLY A 34 -16.19 2.07 -26.43
C GLY A 34 -15.40 3.13 -27.22
N GLU A 35 -16.09 3.89 -28.08
CA GLU A 35 -15.53 4.83 -29.08
C GLU A 35 -14.80 6.09 -28.52
N HIS A 36 -14.62 6.25 -27.21
CA HIS A 36 -14.18 7.51 -26.56
C HIS A 36 -12.84 7.41 -25.82
N ALA A 37 -11.78 6.94 -26.49
CA ALA A 37 -10.48 6.68 -25.87
C ALA A 37 -9.80 7.91 -25.21
N VAL A 38 -9.97 9.13 -25.76
CA VAL A 38 -9.29 10.35 -25.28
C VAL A 38 -9.89 10.92 -23.99
N ALA A 39 -11.17 10.65 -23.70
CA ALA A 39 -11.80 11.05 -22.44
C ALA A 39 -11.41 10.13 -21.26
N THR A 40 -10.76 8.99 -21.54
CA THR A 40 -10.52 7.94 -20.54
C THR A 40 -9.56 8.41 -19.44
N ASP A 41 -8.40 8.96 -19.80
CA ASP A 41 -7.35 9.30 -18.83
C ASP A 41 -7.77 10.46 -17.91
N THR A 42 -8.44 11.48 -18.46
CA THR A 42 -8.98 12.58 -17.66
C THR A 42 -10.07 12.12 -16.71
N THR A 43 -10.97 11.24 -17.17
CA THR A 43 -12.06 10.72 -16.33
C THR A 43 -11.54 9.80 -15.22
N VAL A 44 -10.53 8.96 -15.52
CA VAL A 44 -9.86 8.11 -14.52
C VAL A 44 -9.18 8.96 -13.45
N LEU A 45 -8.52 10.06 -13.84
CA LEU A 45 -7.87 10.98 -12.93
C LEU A 45 -8.87 11.74 -12.04
N GLU A 46 -9.98 12.24 -12.62
CA GLU A 46 -11.06 12.89 -11.86
C GLU A 46 -11.71 11.94 -10.86
N LEU A 47 -11.99 10.70 -11.28
CA LEU A 47 -12.52 9.68 -10.38
C LEU A 47 -11.51 9.35 -9.26
N SER A 48 -10.22 9.24 -9.57
CA SER A 48 -9.17 8.97 -8.58
C SER A 48 -9.08 10.08 -7.52
N ARG A 49 -9.23 11.35 -7.92
CA ARG A 49 -9.28 12.49 -7.00
C ARG A 49 -10.54 12.46 -6.12
N ALA A 50 -11.70 12.17 -6.71
CA ALA A 50 -12.96 12.05 -5.97
C ALA A 50 -12.90 10.91 -4.93
N CYS A 51 -12.40 9.73 -5.33
CA CYS A 51 -12.15 8.61 -4.45
C CYS A 51 -11.18 8.98 -3.32
N SER A 52 -10.14 9.78 -3.61
CA SER A 52 -9.17 10.21 -2.60
C SER A 52 -9.80 11.10 -1.51
N PHE A 53 -10.71 12.01 -1.88
CA PHE A 53 -11.47 12.78 -0.90
C PHE A 53 -12.35 11.91 0.00
N ILE A 54 -13.04 10.92 -0.59
CA ILE A 54 -13.91 10.00 0.16
C ILE A 54 -13.09 9.16 1.14
N MET A 55 -11.94 8.63 0.72
CA MET A 55 -11.04 7.85 1.58
C MET A 55 -10.53 8.68 2.76
N LEU A 56 -10.09 9.93 2.51
CA LEU A 56 -9.64 10.81 3.59
C LEU A 56 -10.75 11.20 4.55
N LEU A 57 -11.96 11.48 4.05
CA LEU A 57 -13.12 11.75 4.90
C LEU A 57 -13.46 10.56 5.78
N ALA A 58 -13.45 9.35 5.22
CA ALA A 58 -13.66 8.12 5.97
C ALA A 58 -12.55 7.89 7.02
N TYR A 59 -11.30 8.22 6.69
CA TYR A 59 -10.19 8.15 7.65
C TYR A 59 -10.33 9.17 8.80
N VAL A 60 -10.77 10.40 8.53
CA VAL A 60 -11.06 11.38 9.59
C VAL A 60 -12.20 10.91 10.49
N ALA A 61 -13.26 10.34 9.91
CA ALA A 61 -14.35 9.74 10.69
C ALA A 61 -13.84 8.55 11.54
N TYR A 62 -12.94 7.74 10.99
CA TYR A 62 -12.27 6.66 11.72
C TYR A 62 -11.41 7.19 12.88
N LEU A 63 -10.61 8.25 12.68
CA LEU A 63 -9.83 8.87 13.76
C LEU A 63 -10.74 9.42 14.86
N PHE A 64 -11.86 10.04 14.50
CA PHE A 64 -12.84 10.49 15.48
C PHE A 64 -13.45 9.32 16.27
N PHE A 65 -13.73 8.21 15.58
CA PHE A 65 -14.20 6.99 16.20
C PHE A 65 -13.18 6.41 17.17
N GLN A 66 -11.93 6.29 16.73
CA GLN A 66 -10.81 5.71 17.46
C GLN A 66 -10.41 6.54 18.69
N LEU A 67 -10.28 7.87 18.53
CA LEU A 67 -9.74 8.74 19.58
C LEU A 67 -10.79 9.21 20.57
N LYS A 68 -12.06 9.29 20.16
CA LYS A 68 -13.11 9.91 20.98
C LYS A 68 -14.24 8.96 21.36
N THR A 69 -14.94 8.38 20.39
CA THR A 69 -16.20 7.66 20.71
C THR A 69 -15.96 6.24 21.21
N HIS A 70 -14.92 5.57 20.74
CA HIS A 70 -14.65 4.16 20.99
C HIS A 70 -13.22 3.90 21.45
N ARG A 71 -12.61 4.86 22.15
CA ARG A 71 -11.22 4.79 22.64
C ARG A 71 -10.91 3.49 23.40
N GLN A 72 -11.86 3.00 24.20
CA GLN A 72 -11.76 1.76 24.97
C GLN A 72 -11.58 0.48 24.12
N LEU A 73 -11.88 0.53 22.82
CA LEU A 73 -11.61 -0.58 21.88
C LEU A 73 -10.17 -0.60 21.38
N PHE A 74 -9.43 0.50 21.54
CA PHE A 74 -8.08 0.70 21.00
C PHE A 74 -7.01 0.94 22.08
N GLU A 75 -7.40 1.08 23.35
CA GLU A 75 -6.47 1.14 24.48
C GLU A 75 -5.81 -0.26 24.68
N PRO A 76 -4.47 -0.32 24.78
CA PRO A 76 -3.78 -1.57 25.10
C PRO A 76 -4.27 -2.13 26.44
N GLN A 77 -4.50 -3.44 26.52
CA GLN A 77 -4.72 -4.09 27.82
C GLN A 77 -3.46 -3.94 28.67
N GLU A 78 -3.62 -3.35 29.87
CA GLU A 78 -2.61 -3.41 30.92
C GLU A 78 -2.23 -4.87 31.16
N ILE A 79 -0.93 -5.12 31.26
CA ILE A 79 -0.38 -6.46 31.32
C ILE A 79 -0.65 -7.01 32.73
N GLU A 80 -1.67 -7.85 32.90
CA GLU A 80 -1.76 -8.68 34.11
C GLU A 80 -0.61 -9.71 34.09
N GLY A 81 0.51 -9.39 34.73
CA GLY A 81 1.57 -10.36 35.07
C GLY A 81 2.95 -10.19 34.40
N GLY A 82 3.29 -9.02 33.87
CA GLY A 82 4.70 -8.64 33.65
C GLY A 82 5.11 -7.71 34.78
N ASP A 83 6.31 -7.87 35.35
CA ASP A 83 6.85 -6.98 36.37
C ASP A 83 6.51 -5.52 36.05
N ASP A 84 6.06 -4.79 37.08
CA ASP A 84 5.93 -3.34 37.12
C ASP A 84 7.32 -2.67 36.96
N ASP A 85 7.98 -2.91 35.82
CA ASP A 85 8.87 -1.90 35.28
C ASP A 85 7.93 -0.83 34.74
N GLU A 86 7.56 0.11 35.62
CA GLU A 86 7.00 1.40 35.22
C GLU A 86 7.79 1.84 33.99
N GLU A 87 7.15 1.91 32.82
CA GLU A 87 7.75 2.46 31.60
C GLU A 87 7.97 3.95 31.85
N GLU A 88 8.97 4.28 32.66
CA GLU A 88 9.43 5.63 32.86
C GLU A 88 9.79 6.17 31.48
N ALA A 89 9.20 7.31 31.11
CA ALA A 89 9.46 7.94 29.84
C ALA A 89 10.97 8.25 29.74
N VAL A 90 11.71 7.38 29.07
CA VAL A 90 13.18 7.41 28.98
C VAL A 90 13.69 8.67 28.26
N LEU A 91 12.79 9.41 27.60
CA LEU A 91 13.08 10.61 26.82
C LEU A 91 12.13 11.75 27.22
N GLY A 92 12.69 12.88 27.65
CA GLY A 92 11.94 14.12 27.81
C GLY A 92 11.41 14.66 26.47
N PHE A 93 10.32 15.44 26.50
CA PHE A 93 9.64 15.96 25.31
C PHE A 93 10.60 16.62 24.29
N GLY A 94 11.54 17.44 24.77
CA GLY A 94 12.52 18.11 23.90
C GLY A 94 13.46 17.12 23.20
N SER A 95 13.95 16.10 23.91
CA SER A 95 14.78 15.05 23.30
C SER A 95 13.98 14.19 22.31
N ALA A 96 12.71 13.88 22.61
CA ALA A 96 11.85 13.13 21.72
C ALA A 96 11.60 13.89 20.41
N LEU A 97 11.30 15.20 20.49
CA LEU A 97 11.10 16.05 19.31
C LEU A 97 12.37 16.15 18.46
N PHE A 98 13.53 16.30 19.10
CA PHE A 98 14.82 16.34 18.40
C PHE A 98 15.07 15.05 17.61
N TRP A 99 14.94 13.88 18.27
CA TRP A 99 15.14 12.59 17.62
C TRP A 99 14.13 12.32 16.51
N LEU A 100 12.86 12.73 16.68
CA LEU A 100 11.84 12.61 15.65
C LEU A 100 12.21 13.38 14.39
N ILE A 101 12.63 14.64 14.52
CA ILE A 101 13.03 15.48 13.38
C ILE A 101 14.29 14.90 12.72
N LEU A 102 15.29 14.53 13.53
CA LEU A 102 16.55 13.99 13.04
C LEU A 102 16.35 12.70 12.23
N MET A 103 15.60 11.74 12.78
CA MET A 103 15.31 10.48 12.09
C MET A 103 14.47 10.70 10.83
N THR A 104 13.53 11.65 10.86
CA THR A 104 12.73 12.01 9.67
C THR A 104 13.62 12.52 8.54
N ILE A 105 14.59 13.39 8.82
CA ILE A 105 15.54 13.90 7.82
C ILE A 105 16.42 12.77 7.28
N ILE A 106 16.95 11.91 8.16
CA ILE A 106 17.77 10.77 7.75
C ILE A 106 16.97 9.83 6.83
N ILE A 107 15.75 9.47 7.20
CA ILE A 107 14.87 8.61 6.40
C ILE A 107 14.53 9.26 5.06
N ALA A 108 14.29 10.58 5.02
CA ALA A 108 14.03 11.29 3.77
C ALA A 108 15.22 11.20 2.79
N VAL A 109 16.44 11.42 3.28
CA VAL A 109 17.67 11.29 2.48
C VAL A 109 17.87 9.85 2.00
N LEU A 110 17.70 8.87 2.89
CA LEU A 110 17.81 7.45 2.52
C LEU A 110 16.73 7.04 1.51
N SER A 111 15.52 7.58 1.61
CA SER A 111 14.42 7.33 0.67
C SER A 111 14.76 7.80 -0.73
N GLU A 112 15.37 8.98 -0.89
CA GLU A 112 15.83 9.48 -2.19
C GLU A 112 16.85 8.53 -2.83
N TYR A 113 17.83 8.04 -2.05
CA TYR A 113 18.78 7.04 -2.54
C TYR A 113 18.10 5.72 -2.91
N VAL A 114 17.20 5.21 -2.07
CA VAL A 114 16.48 3.96 -2.34
C VAL A 114 15.66 4.07 -3.62
N VAL A 115 14.85 5.12 -3.78
CA VAL A 115 14.05 5.35 -4.99
C VAL A 115 14.93 5.46 -6.24
N GLY A 116 16.06 6.17 -6.14
CA GLY A 116 17.03 6.29 -7.24
C GLY A 116 17.67 4.97 -7.67
N THR A 117 17.68 3.95 -6.80
CA THR A 117 18.25 2.62 -7.11
C THR A 117 17.25 1.61 -7.64
N ILE A 118 15.93 1.89 -7.63
CA ILE A 118 14.90 0.93 -8.04
C ILE A 118 15.08 0.54 -9.52
N GLU A 119 15.21 1.52 -10.41
CA GLU A 119 15.33 1.29 -11.86
C GLU A 119 16.65 0.58 -12.25
N PRO A 120 17.84 1.00 -11.75
CA PRO A 120 19.08 0.24 -11.96
C PRO A 120 19.04 -1.18 -11.40
N THR A 121 18.39 -1.40 -10.26
CA THR A 121 18.25 -2.73 -9.65
C THR A 121 17.34 -3.63 -10.50
N SER A 122 16.22 -3.08 -11.00
CA SER A 122 15.32 -3.75 -11.95
C SER A 122 16.09 -4.28 -13.16
N GLN A 123 16.91 -3.41 -13.79
CA GLN A 123 17.68 -3.76 -14.98
C GLN A 123 18.80 -4.79 -14.71
N SER A 124 19.51 -4.65 -13.59
CA SER A 124 20.63 -5.55 -13.26
C SER A 124 20.18 -6.93 -12.78
N TRP A 125 19.08 -7.01 -12.03
CA TRP A 125 18.56 -8.29 -11.50
C TRP A 125 17.52 -8.94 -12.43
N GLY A 126 17.07 -8.23 -13.47
CA GLY A 126 16.04 -8.72 -14.40
C GLY A 126 14.68 -8.93 -13.72
N LEU A 127 14.39 -8.14 -12.69
CA LEU A 127 13.12 -8.17 -11.95
C LEU A 127 12.29 -6.96 -12.34
N SER A 128 10.96 -7.07 -12.30
CA SER A 128 10.09 -5.92 -12.60
C SER A 128 10.14 -4.86 -11.49
N VAL A 129 9.99 -3.59 -11.88
CA VAL A 129 9.86 -2.47 -10.92
C VAL A 129 8.70 -2.73 -9.95
N SER A 130 7.57 -3.28 -10.42
CA SER A 130 6.44 -3.65 -9.56
C SER A 130 6.83 -4.73 -8.53
N PHE A 131 7.63 -5.75 -8.88
CA PHE A 131 8.08 -6.76 -7.91
C PHE A 131 8.97 -6.15 -6.82
N ILE A 132 9.93 -5.30 -7.21
CA ILE A 132 10.81 -4.63 -6.26
C ILE A 132 10.01 -3.73 -5.31
N SER A 133 9.10 -2.92 -5.85
CA SER A 133 8.33 -1.92 -5.08
C SER A 133 7.22 -2.51 -4.21
N ILE A 134 6.55 -3.59 -4.65
CA ILE A 134 5.39 -4.16 -3.94
C ILE A 134 5.81 -5.29 -3.00
N ILE A 135 6.82 -6.09 -3.37
CA ILE A 135 7.23 -7.25 -2.58
C ILE A 135 8.47 -6.93 -1.73
N LEU A 136 9.57 -6.50 -2.33
CA LEU A 136 10.84 -6.38 -1.61
C LEU A 136 10.89 -5.16 -0.69
N LEU A 137 10.51 -3.99 -1.20
CA LEU A 137 10.64 -2.73 -0.48
C LEU A 137 9.81 -2.68 0.81
N PRO A 138 8.53 -3.13 0.84
CA PRO A 138 7.72 -3.09 2.06
C PRO A 138 8.20 -4.07 3.13
N ILE A 139 8.84 -5.18 2.75
CA ILE A 139 9.42 -6.13 3.73
C ILE A 139 10.47 -5.41 4.57
N VAL A 140 11.37 -4.65 3.95
CA VAL A 140 12.44 -3.94 4.65
C VAL A 140 11.88 -2.74 5.40
N GLY A 141 11.01 -1.94 4.76
CA GLY A 141 10.42 -0.74 5.36
C GLY A 141 9.58 -1.03 6.61
N ASN A 142 8.88 -2.17 6.63
CA ASN A 142 7.97 -2.52 7.71
C ASN A 142 8.54 -3.64 8.63
N ALA A 143 9.81 -4.02 8.48
CA ALA A 143 10.42 -5.14 9.21
C ALA A 143 10.32 -4.97 10.73
N ALA A 144 10.58 -3.76 11.24
CA ALA A 144 10.53 -3.46 12.67
C ALA A 144 9.09 -3.59 13.22
N GLU A 145 8.10 -3.07 12.50
CA GLU A 145 6.69 -3.18 12.88
C GLU A 145 6.22 -4.65 12.86
N HIS A 146 6.59 -5.40 11.81
CA HIS A 146 6.25 -6.81 11.68
C HIS A 146 6.91 -7.65 12.79
N ALA A 147 8.18 -7.38 13.11
CA ALA A 147 8.87 -8.05 14.22
C ALA A 147 8.16 -7.80 15.55
N GLY A 148 7.76 -6.55 15.82
CA GLY A 148 6.97 -6.20 17.00
C GLY A 148 5.65 -6.96 17.06
N ALA A 149 4.89 -6.98 15.96
CA ALA A 149 3.64 -7.71 15.86
C ALA A 149 3.81 -9.22 16.13
N VAL A 150 4.85 -9.85 15.58
CA VAL A 150 5.13 -11.27 15.83
C VAL A 150 5.49 -11.51 17.31
N ILE A 151 6.29 -10.63 17.93
CA ILE A 151 6.62 -10.73 19.36
C ILE A 151 5.35 -10.64 20.21
N PHE A 152 4.44 -9.71 19.92
CA PHE A 152 3.17 -9.62 20.64
C PHE A 152 2.27 -10.83 20.41
N ALA A 153 2.26 -11.40 19.20
CA ALA A 153 1.54 -12.63 18.90
C ALA A 153 2.06 -13.81 19.72
N LEU A 154 3.39 -13.94 19.87
CA LEU A 154 4.03 -14.97 20.69
C LEU A 154 3.71 -14.81 22.18
N LYS A 155 3.48 -13.57 22.65
CA LYS A 155 2.99 -13.26 23.99
C LYS A 155 1.47 -13.45 24.14
N ASN A 156 0.82 -14.11 23.19
CA ASN A 156 -0.63 -14.34 23.15
C ASN A 156 -1.47 -13.04 23.14
N LYS A 157 -0.91 -11.94 22.62
CA LYS A 157 -1.57 -10.63 22.51
C LYS A 157 -2.00 -10.36 21.07
N LEU A 158 -2.96 -11.16 20.59
CA LEU A 158 -3.44 -11.06 19.21
C LEU A 158 -4.18 -9.75 18.93
N ASP A 159 -4.86 -9.17 19.90
CA ASP A 159 -5.56 -7.87 19.76
C ASP A 159 -4.56 -6.75 19.41
N ILE A 160 -3.41 -6.72 20.10
CA ILE A 160 -2.33 -5.77 19.82
C ILE A 160 -1.70 -6.04 18.45
N THR A 161 -1.44 -7.31 18.15
CA THR A 161 -0.85 -7.74 16.87
C THR A 161 -1.71 -7.30 15.68
N LEU A 162 -3.02 -7.55 15.75
CA LEU A 162 -3.97 -7.15 14.71
C LEU A 162 -4.15 -5.63 14.67
N GLY A 163 -4.12 -4.96 15.81
CA GLY A 163 -4.14 -3.50 15.88
C GLY A 163 -2.96 -2.87 15.13
N VAL A 164 -1.75 -3.39 15.33
CA VAL A 164 -0.55 -2.94 14.61
C VAL A 164 -0.68 -3.21 13.10
N ALA A 165 -1.00 -4.45 12.71
CA ALA A 165 -1.04 -4.84 11.31
C ALA A 165 -2.18 -4.17 10.51
N LEU A 166 -3.43 -4.25 11.01
CA LEU A 166 -4.59 -3.67 10.33
C LEU A 166 -4.61 -2.14 10.43
N GLY A 167 -4.09 -1.58 11.52
CA GLY A 167 -3.94 -0.14 11.69
C GLY A 167 -2.98 0.46 10.67
N SER A 168 -1.79 -0.12 10.54
CA SER A 168 -0.79 0.29 9.53
C SER A 168 -1.35 0.15 8.11
N ALA A 169 -1.98 -0.98 7.77
CA ALA A 169 -2.62 -1.17 6.46
C ALA A 169 -3.74 -0.14 6.19
N THR A 170 -4.60 0.13 7.18
CA THR A 170 -5.68 1.12 7.06
C THR A 170 -5.13 2.52 6.87
N GLN A 171 -4.08 2.90 7.61
CA GLN A 171 -3.41 4.18 7.47
C GLN A 171 -2.78 4.34 6.08
N ILE A 172 -2.06 3.34 5.58
CA ILE A 172 -1.46 3.41 4.24
C ILE A 172 -2.56 3.57 3.18
N SER A 173 -3.59 2.72 3.23
CA SER A 173 -4.64 2.68 2.21
C SER A 173 -5.57 3.90 2.24
N MET A 174 -6.00 4.35 3.42
CA MET A 174 -7.05 5.37 3.58
C MET A 174 -6.50 6.78 3.80
N PHE A 175 -5.23 6.91 4.16
CA PHE A 175 -4.59 8.20 4.38
C PHE A 175 -3.41 8.44 3.44
N VAL A 176 -2.37 7.60 3.49
CA VAL A 176 -1.10 7.88 2.77
C VAL A 176 -1.30 7.90 1.25
N VAL A 177 -1.94 6.88 0.68
CA VAL A 177 -2.20 6.77 -0.76
C VAL A 177 -3.08 7.94 -1.27
N PRO A 178 -4.28 8.21 -0.73
CA PRO A 178 -5.10 9.32 -1.21
C PRO A 178 -4.48 10.70 -0.95
N LEU A 179 -3.76 10.88 0.16
CA LEU A 179 -3.03 12.12 0.40
C LEU A 179 -1.96 12.34 -0.68
N SER A 180 -1.27 11.28 -1.09
CA SER A 180 -0.26 11.34 -2.16
C SER A 180 -0.88 11.81 -3.49
N VAL A 181 -2.08 11.32 -3.83
CA VAL A 181 -2.83 11.78 -5.02
C VAL A 181 -3.17 13.27 -4.94
N LEU A 182 -3.62 13.77 -3.78
CA LEU A 182 -3.94 15.19 -3.62
C LEU A 182 -2.70 16.07 -3.63
N VAL A 183 -1.60 15.64 -3.00
CA VAL A 183 -0.32 16.36 -3.02
C VAL A 183 0.22 16.43 -4.45
N ALA A 184 0.20 15.31 -5.19
CA ALA A 184 0.58 15.28 -6.60
C ALA A 184 -0.29 16.25 -7.43
N TRP A 185 -1.60 16.32 -7.16
CA TRP A 185 -2.49 17.26 -7.83
C TRP A 185 -2.10 18.73 -7.57
N ILE A 186 -1.76 19.09 -6.33
CA ILE A 186 -1.27 20.45 -5.98
C ILE A 186 0.04 20.77 -6.70
N MET A 187 0.91 19.77 -6.88
CA MET A 187 2.18 19.89 -7.60
C MET A 187 2.03 19.88 -9.14
N GLY A 188 0.81 19.71 -9.66
CA GLY A 188 0.56 19.61 -11.11
C GLY A 188 0.97 18.28 -11.73
N ILE A 189 1.25 17.25 -10.90
CA ILE A 189 1.60 15.90 -11.32
C ILE A 189 0.31 15.07 -11.44
N GLN A 190 0.15 14.37 -12.56
CA GLN A 190 -0.99 13.50 -12.80
C GLN A 190 -0.74 12.13 -12.14
N MET A 191 -1.09 12.01 -10.86
CA MET A 191 -1.12 10.74 -10.14
C MET A 191 -2.58 10.29 -10.01
N ASP A 192 -2.87 9.08 -10.48
CA ASP A 192 -4.18 8.43 -10.33
C ASP A 192 -4.07 7.22 -9.37
N LEU A 193 -5.20 6.53 -9.18
CA LEU A 193 -5.29 5.29 -8.40
C LEU A 193 -5.34 4.05 -9.31
N ASP A 194 -4.91 4.15 -10.56
CA ASP A 194 -4.89 3.01 -11.49
C ASP A 194 -3.60 2.18 -11.31
N PHE A 195 -3.63 1.24 -10.36
CA PHE A 195 -2.51 0.34 -10.06
C PHE A 195 -2.35 -0.83 -11.06
N LYS A 196 -2.94 -0.79 -12.25
CA LYS A 196 -2.98 -1.94 -13.19
C LYS A 196 -3.73 -3.16 -12.62
N LEU A 197 -3.97 -4.14 -13.49
CA LEU A 197 -4.83 -5.29 -13.18
C LEU A 197 -4.26 -6.22 -12.09
N LEU A 198 -2.97 -6.55 -12.16
CA LEU A 198 -2.36 -7.48 -11.21
C LEU A 198 -2.25 -6.89 -9.80
N GLU A 199 -1.88 -5.61 -9.69
CA GLU A 199 -1.67 -4.95 -8.40
C GLU A 199 -3.02 -4.74 -7.70
N THR A 200 -4.01 -4.15 -8.39
CA THR A 200 -5.38 -4.00 -7.88
C THR A 200 -6.04 -5.35 -7.56
N GLY A 201 -5.90 -6.35 -8.45
CA GLY A 201 -6.48 -7.67 -8.24
C GLY A 201 -5.87 -8.38 -7.02
N SER A 202 -4.55 -8.32 -6.85
CA SER A 202 -3.87 -8.91 -5.70
C SER A 202 -4.26 -8.23 -4.38
N LEU A 203 -4.38 -6.90 -4.39
CA LEU A 203 -4.81 -6.13 -3.23
C LEU A 203 -6.25 -6.46 -2.84
N PHE A 204 -7.15 -6.56 -3.82
CA PHE A 204 -8.54 -6.95 -3.60
C PHE A 204 -8.65 -8.34 -2.97
N ILE A 205 -7.95 -9.33 -3.52
CA ILE A 205 -7.95 -10.69 -2.98
C ILE A 205 -7.34 -10.71 -1.57
N SER A 206 -6.24 -9.97 -1.33
CA SER A 206 -5.59 -9.88 -0.03
C SER A 206 -6.53 -9.35 1.06
N VAL A 207 -7.23 -8.25 0.79
CA VAL A 207 -8.20 -7.67 1.74
C VAL A 207 -9.38 -8.62 1.96
N LEU A 208 -9.89 -9.24 0.90
CA LEU A 208 -11.00 -10.19 0.99
C LEU A 208 -10.66 -11.42 1.83
N VAL A 209 -9.51 -12.06 1.56
CA VAL A 209 -9.03 -13.23 2.32
C VAL A 209 -8.77 -12.86 3.78
N THR A 210 -8.19 -11.67 4.03
CA THR A 210 -7.94 -11.18 5.39
C THR A 210 -9.26 -10.94 6.14
N ALA A 211 -10.25 -10.32 5.49
CA ALA A 211 -11.57 -10.08 6.08
C ALA A 211 -12.26 -11.40 6.46
N PHE A 212 -12.30 -12.38 5.56
CA PHE A 212 -12.88 -13.70 5.85
C PHE A 212 -12.13 -14.45 6.94
N THR A 213 -10.80 -14.36 6.97
CA THR A 213 -9.98 -15.06 7.96
C THR A 213 -10.25 -14.55 9.38
N LEU A 214 -10.49 -13.24 9.51
CA LEU A 214 -10.70 -12.55 10.79
C LEU A 214 -12.16 -12.57 11.28
N GLN A 215 -13.13 -12.86 10.40
CA GLN A 215 -14.56 -12.79 10.69
C GLN A 215 -15.00 -13.64 11.88
N ASP A 216 -14.41 -14.82 12.06
CA ASP A 216 -14.77 -15.74 13.14
C ASP A 216 -14.21 -15.35 14.51
N GLY A 217 -13.35 -14.32 14.59
CA GLY A 217 -12.72 -13.86 15.84
C GLY A 217 -11.79 -14.89 16.51
N THR A 218 -11.45 -15.98 15.83
CA THR A 218 -10.56 -17.06 16.30
C THR A 218 -9.29 -17.12 15.48
N SER A 219 -8.16 -17.42 16.13
CA SER A 219 -6.86 -17.61 15.49
C SER A 219 -6.32 -19.01 15.77
N HIS A 220 -5.80 -19.65 14.74
CA HIS A 220 -5.08 -20.92 14.84
C HIS A 220 -4.00 -20.97 13.77
N TYR A 221 -2.98 -21.82 13.97
CA TYR A 221 -1.80 -21.87 13.11
C TYR A 221 -2.14 -22.03 11.61
N LEU A 222 -3.17 -22.82 11.29
CA LEU A 222 -3.57 -23.04 9.90
C LEU A 222 -4.09 -21.77 9.19
N LYS A 223 -4.80 -20.86 9.89
CA LYS A 223 -5.19 -19.55 9.33
C LYS A 223 -3.95 -18.70 9.01
N GLY A 224 -2.96 -18.71 9.92
CA GLY A 224 -1.68 -18.02 9.70
C GLY A 224 -0.89 -18.58 8.52
N VAL A 225 -0.78 -19.91 8.42
CA VAL A 225 -0.13 -20.59 7.29
C VAL A 225 -0.84 -20.27 5.97
N LEU A 226 -2.18 -20.25 5.95
CA LEU A 226 -2.95 -19.90 4.76
C LEU A 226 -2.63 -18.47 4.28
N LEU A 227 -2.61 -17.49 5.18
CA LEU A 227 -2.27 -16.10 4.84
C LEU A 227 -0.83 -15.98 4.30
N LEU A 228 0.12 -16.70 4.90
CA LEU A 228 1.51 -16.74 4.42
C LEU A 228 1.59 -17.35 3.02
N LEU A 229 0.89 -18.46 2.77
CA LEU A 229 0.85 -19.10 1.46
C LEU A 229 0.21 -18.18 0.41
N CYS A 230 -0.88 -17.47 0.75
CA CYS A 230 -1.48 -16.46 -0.13
C CYS A 230 -0.46 -15.38 -0.50
N TYR A 231 0.31 -14.86 0.47
CA TYR A 231 1.36 -13.87 0.21
C TYR A 231 2.46 -14.43 -0.72
N ILE A 232 2.91 -15.67 -0.49
CA ILE A 232 3.92 -16.32 -1.35
C ILE A 232 3.41 -16.49 -2.78
N VAL A 233 2.15 -16.92 -2.96
CA VAL A 233 1.55 -17.08 -4.30
C VAL A 233 1.44 -15.74 -5.03
N ILE A 234 1.03 -14.67 -4.34
CA ILE A 234 1.01 -13.32 -4.90
C ILE A 234 2.43 -12.89 -5.29
N GLY A 235 3.42 -13.07 -4.40
CA GLY A 235 4.82 -12.76 -4.67
C GLY A 235 5.38 -13.53 -5.86
N ALA A 236 5.05 -14.81 -6.01
CA ALA A 236 5.42 -15.63 -7.16
C ALA A 236 4.80 -15.10 -8.46
N CYS A 237 3.54 -14.63 -8.43
CA CYS A 237 2.88 -14.02 -9.58
C CYS A 237 3.62 -12.76 -10.06
N PHE A 238 4.01 -11.88 -9.13
CA PHE A 238 4.82 -10.70 -9.45
C PHE A 238 6.24 -11.05 -9.92
N PHE A 239 6.85 -12.09 -9.38
CA PHE A 239 8.18 -12.55 -9.78
C PHE A 239 8.21 -13.10 -11.21
N VAL A 240 7.18 -13.85 -11.61
CA VAL A 240 7.05 -14.41 -12.96
C VAL A 240 6.72 -13.34 -13.99
N THR A 241 6.03 -12.27 -13.58
CA THR A 241 5.76 -11.09 -14.42
C THR A 241 7.05 -10.28 -14.60
N ARG A 242 8.01 -10.84 -15.33
CA ARG A 242 9.19 -10.11 -15.81
C ARG A 242 8.73 -9.12 -16.87
N GLN A 243 9.12 -7.84 -16.73
CA GLN A 243 9.06 -6.92 -17.88
C GLN A 243 9.81 -7.58 -19.05
N PRO A 244 9.28 -7.55 -20.29
CA PRO A 244 10.08 -7.97 -21.42
C PRO A 244 11.33 -7.09 -21.41
N ALA A 245 12.48 -7.73 -21.21
CA ALA A 245 13.75 -7.09 -21.53
C ALA A 245 13.56 -6.52 -22.94
N HIS A 246 13.86 -5.23 -23.12
CA HIS A 246 13.99 -4.63 -24.42
C HIS A 246 15.14 -5.38 -25.12
N HIS A 247 14.84 -6.58 -25.65
CA HIS A 247 15.70 -7.28 -26.56
C HIS A 247 15.66 -6.44 -27.82
N ALA A 248 16.69 -5.61 -27.94
CA ALA A 248 17.20 -5.15 -29.21
C ALA A 248 17.09 -6.28 -30.23
N ASN A 249 16.41 -5.97 -31.34
CA ASN A 249 16.25 -6.85 -32.49
C ASN A 249 17.56 -7.56 -32.83
N GLY A 250 17.60 -8.85 -32.51
CA GLY A 250 18.57 -9.81 -33.01
C GLY A 250 17.88 -10.82 -33.91
N ASN A 251 17.16 -10.34 -34.94
CA ASN A 251 16.97 -11.01 -36.22
C ASN A 251 16.16 -10.11 -37.16
N GLY A 252 16.80 -9.71 -38.27
CA GLY A 252 16.30 -8.71 -39.20
C GLY A 252 15.09 -9.17 -40.00
N THR A 253 14.00 -8.43 -39.85
CA THR A 253 13.07 -8.07 -40.93
C THR A 253 12.41 -6.75 -40.53
N LEU A 254 12.85 -5.65 -41.15
CA LEU A 254 12.15 -4.37 -41.12
C LEU A 254 10.82 -4.55 -41.86
N LEU A 255 9.71 -4.57 -41.12
CA LEU A 255 8.43 -4.20 -41.70
C LEU A 255 8.43 -2.69 -41.82
N ASP A 256 8.66 -2.25 -43.06
CA ASP A 256 8.56 -0.89 -43.55
C ASP A 256 7.25 -0.25 -43.04
N VAL A 257 7.36 0.70 -42.11
CA VAL A 257 6.31 1.69 -41.87
C VAL A 257 6.84 3.00 -42.47
N PRO A 258 6.24 3.50 -43.56
CA PRO A 258 6.78 4.64 -44.28
C PRO A 258 6.64 5.90 -43.43
N THR A 259 7.76 6.41 -42.92
CA THR A 259 7.85 7.78 -42.43
C THR A 259 8.08 8.69 -43.63
N GLY A 260 7.07 9.48 -43.97
CA GLY A 260 7.16 10.48 -45.04
C GLY A 260 8.29 11.49 -44.76
N PRO A 261 8.94 12.05 -45.80
CA PRO A 261 10.05 12.95 -45.61
C PRO A 261 9.58 14.29 -45.05
N MET A 262 10.09 14.64 -43.87
CA MET A 262 9.99 16.00 -43.32
C MET A 262 11.02 16.87 -44.04
N ILE A 263 10.56 17.62 -45.06
CA ILE A 263 11.34 18.68 -45.69
C ILE A 263 11.43 19.85 -44.72
N VAL A 264 12.64 20.13 -44.22
CA VAL A 264 12.98 21.39 -43.57
C VAL A 264 13.60 22.30 -44.63
N GLN A 265 12.83 23.27 -45.12
CA GLN A 265 13.34 24.40 -45.89
C GLN A 265 13.61 25.57 -44.93
N VAL A 266 14.85 26.04 -44.96
CA VAL A 266 15.37 27.18 -44.21
C VAL A 266 14.98 28.47 -44.93
N ALA A 267 14.45 29.43 -44.19
CA ALA A 267 14.52 30.87 -44.46
C ALA A 267 14.71 31.60 -43.14
#